data_AF-A0A7Y7TDB5-F1
#
_entry.id   AF-A0A7Y7TDB5-F1
#
_cell.length_a   1.000
_cell.length_b   1.000
_cell.length_c   1.000
_cell.angle_alpha   90.00
_cell.angle_beta   90.00
_cell.angle_gamma   90.00
#
_symmetry.space_group_name_H-M   'P 1'
#
loop_
_entity.id
_entity.type
_entity.pdbx_description
1 polymer ?
#
loop_
_entity_poly.entity_id
_entity_poly.type
_entity_poly.pdbx_seq_one_letter_code
_entity_poly.pdbx_strand_id
1 'polypeptide(L)'
;MNRITWTALVPVLLSMAMVFSTYSYGSQSDLEAITVSLALSAPLIFTFVLVFLFCRDSVADNYALLGTVAICAHLFTALLHLFWNGFMLTDVVNKDGLGPAQGYSGLILWIGSIKAMLLGLVVATCLHYVPLIFRKLTVR
;
A
#
# COMPACT_ATOMS: atom_id res chain seq x y z
N MET A 1 -7.93 -16.44 -9.36
CA MET A 1 -7.59 -15.11 -8.78
C MET A 1 -7.61 -14.12 -9.94
N ASN A 2 -8.36 -13.03 -9.84
CA ASN A 2 -8.56 -12.15 -10.99
C ASN A 2 -7.37 -11.21 -11.21
N ARG A 3 -7.34 -10.55 -12.38
CA ARG A 3 -6.22 -9.69 -12.80
C ARG A 3 -5.95 -8.55 -11.82
N ILE A 4 -6.99 -8.00 -11.20
CA ILE A 4 -6.88 -6.90 -10.23
C ILE A 4 -6.11 -7.38 -8.99
N THR A 5 -6.49 -8.53 -8.44
CA THR A 5 -5.78 -9.11 -7.29
C THR A 5 -4.32 -9.40 -7.59
N TRP A 6 -4.00 -9.95 -8.78
CA TRP A 6 -2.61 -10.16 -9.19
C TRP A 6 -1.83 -8.84 -9.30
N THR A 7 -2.45 -7.81 -9.85
CA THR A 7 -1.83 -6.49 -9.99
C THR A 7 -1.59 -5.84 -8.62
N ALA A 8 -2.49 -6.04 -7.66
CA ALA A 8 -2.35 -5.58 -6.27
C ALA A 8 -1.28 -6.37 -5.48
N LEU A 9 -1.01 -7.63 -5.84
CA LEU A 9 0.01 -8.43 -5.15
C LEU A 9 1.44 -7.96 -5.46
N VAL A 10 1.69 -7.52 -6.70
CA VAL A 10 3.02 -7.06 -7.15
C VAL A 10 3.63 -5.98 -6.22
N PRO A 11 2.97 -4.85 -5.93
CA PRO A 11 3.54 -3.83 -5.06
C PRO A 11 3.75 -4.31 -3.62
N VAL A 12 2.93 -5.25 -3.12
CA VAL A 12 3.12 -5.86 -1.78
C VAL A 12 4.45 -6.60 -1.75
N LEU A 13 4.67 -7.49 -2.71
CA LEU A 13 5.89 -8.30 -2.77
C LEU A 13 7.13 -7.43 -2.99
N LEU A 14 7.05 -6.44 -3.87
CA LEU A 14 8.15 -5.51 -4.13
C LEU A 14 8.49 -4.69 -2.88
N SER A 15 7.48 -4.18 -2.18
CA SER A 15 7.67 -3.45 -0.92
C SER A 15 8.32 -4.34 0.14
N MET A 16 7.82 -5.56 0.35
CA MET A 16 8.39 -6.52 1.30
C MET A 16 9.84 -6.86 0.96
N ALA A 17 10.17 -7.07 -0.32
CA ALA A 17 11.53 -7.32 -0.75
C ALA A 17 12.46 -6.14 -0.44
N MET A 18 12.04 -4.91 -0.70
CA MET A 18 12.85 -3.72 -0.40
C MET A 18 13.13 -3.57 1.10
N VAL A 19 12.12 -3.77 1.96
CA VAL A 19 12.31 -3.69 3.41
C VAL A 19 13.22 -4.82 3.89
N PHE A 20 12.99 -6.04 3.42
CA PHE A 20 13.83 -7.18 3.78
C PHE A 20 15.30 -6.95 3.38
N SER A 21 15.55 -6.53 2.14
CA SER A 21 16.90 -6.17 1.68
C SER A 21 17.54 -5.06 2.52
N THR A 22 16.77 -4.05 2.91
CA THR A 22 17.26 -2.95 3.76
C THR A 22 17.77 -3.50 5.10
N TYR A 23 16.95 -4.30 5.79
CA TYR A 23 17.27 -4.80 7.12
C TYR A 23 18.24 -5.99 7.12
N SER A 24 18.30 -6.79 6.06
CA SER A 24 19.36 -7.79 5.89
C SER A 24 20.73 -7.15 5.68
N TYR A 25 20.80 -5.95 5.09
CA TYR A 25 22.07 -5.27 4.86
C TYR A 25 22.63 -4.60 6.13
N GLY A 26 21.77 -4.10 7.01
CA GLY A 26 22.24 -3.38 8.20
C GLY A 26 21.88 -3.97 9.56
N SER A 27 21.16 -5.09 9.65
CA SER A 27 21.02 -5.87 10.90
C SER A 27 21.94 -7.09 10.89
N GLN A 28 22.39 -7.52 12.07
CA GLN A 28 23.18 -8.75 12.22
C GLN A 28 22.30 -10.00 12.41
N SER A 29 20.96 -9.88 12.38
CA SER A 29 20.02 -10.96 12.67
C SER A 29 18.94 -11.07 11.59
N ASP A 30 18.94 -12.19 10.86
CA ASP A 30 17.91 -12.49 9.86
C ASP A 30 16.49 -12.51 10.46
N LEU A 31 16.35 -12.93 11.72
CA LEU A 31 15.06 -12.94 12.42
C LEU A 31 14.51 -11.53 12.65
N GLU A 32 15.39 -10.58 12.97
CA GLU A 32 15.00 -9.18 13.13
C GLU A 32 14.57 -8.60 11.79
N ALA A 33 15.32 -8.86 10.72
CA ALA A 33 14.97 -8.42 9.36
C ALA A 33 13.61 -8.95 8.91
N ILE A 34 13.28 -10.23 9.18
CA ILE A 34 11.96 -10.82 8.88
C ILE A 34 10.86 -10.11 9.69
N THR A 35 11.07 -9.96 10.99
CA THR A 35 10.06 -9.40 11.91
C THR A 35 9.72 -7.96 11.54
N VAL A 36 10.74 -7.14 11.28
CA VAL A 36 10.57 -5.74 10.90
C VAL A 36 9.94 -5.62 9.50
N SER A 37 10.34 -6.47 8.56
CA SER A 37 9.72 -6.50 7.22
C SER A 37 8.23 -6.79 7.26
N LEU A 38 7.82 -7.74 8.11
CA LEU A 38 6.41 -8.06 8.29
C LEU A 38 5.64 -6.91 8.94
N ALA A 39 6.21 -6.31 10.01
CA ALA A 39 5.60 -5.20 10.73
C ALA A 39 5.41 -3.96 9.86
N LEU A 40 6.44 -3.56 9.11
CA LEU A 40 6.39 -2.40 8.22
C LEU A 40 5.47 -2.63 7.02
N SER A 41 5.32 -3.88 6.56
CA SER A 41 4.44 -4.21 5.43
C SER A 41 2.98 -4.44 5.84
N ALA A 42 2.67 -4.51 7.14
CA ALA A 42 1.33 -4.84 7.64
C ALA A 42 0.20 -3.95 7.07
N PRO A 43 0.33 -2.62 6.96
CA PRO A 43 -0.72 -1.78 6.35
C PRO A 43 -0.96 -2.11 4.87
N LEU A 44 0.11 -2.42 4.14
CA LEU A 44 0.04 -2.76 2.72
C LEU A 44 -0.59 -4.14 2.51
N ILE A 45 -0.23 -5.12 3.35
CA ILE A 45 -0.86 -6.46 3.38
C ILE A 45 -2.35 -6.33 3.71
N PHE A 46 -2.71 -5.50 4.70
CA PHE A 46 -4.10 -5.28 5.08
C PHE A 46 -4.94 -4.74 3.91
N THR A 47 -4.46 -3.69 3.24
CA THR A 47 -5.19 -3.12 2.08
C THR A 47 -5.26 -4.09 0.90
N PHE A 48 -4.23 -4.93 0.70
CA PHE A 48 -4.27 -6.01 -0.28
C PHE A 48 -5.37 -7.03 0.04
N VAL A 49 -5.52 -7.42 1.32
CA VAL A 49 -6.61 -8.32 1.74
C VAL A 49 -7.99 -7.71 1.43
N LEU A 50 -8.17 -6.41 1.62
CA LEU A 50 -9.42 -5.73 1.22
C LEU A 50 -9.67 -5.85 -0.28
N VAL A 51 -8.65 -5.64 -1.13
CA VAL A 51 -8.77 -5.84 -2.58
C VAL A 51 -9.11 -7.29 -2.91
N PHE A 52 -8.45 -8.25 -2.25
CA PHE A 52 -8.72 -9.67 -2.44
C PHE A 52 -10.17 -10.04 -2.13
N LEU A 53 -10.74 -9.49 -1.05
CA LEU A 53 -12.11 -9.76 -0.61
C LEU A 53 -13.15 -9.05 -1.49
N PHE A 54 -12.99 -7.75 -1.73
CA PHE A 54 -14.03 -6.91 -2.35
C PHE A 54 -13.96 -6.86 -3.87
N CYS A 55 -12.82 -7.15 -4.48
CA CYS A 55 -12.69 -7.18 -5.93
C CYS A 55 -12.86 -8.58 -6.52
N ARG A 56 -13.20 -9.61 -5.73
CA ARG A 56 -13.55 -10.94 -6.26
C ARG A 56 -14.82 -10.84 -7.11
N ASP A 57 -14.86 -11.55 -8.24
CA ASP A 57 -15.87 -11.37 -9.30
C ASP A 57 -17.32 -11.34 -8.77
N SER A 58 -17.70 -12.24 -7.85
CA SER A 58 -19.05 -12.27 -7.27
C SER A 58 -19.39 -11.11 -6.33
N VAL A 59 -18.39 -10.46 -5.73
CA VAL A 59 -18.56 -9.35 -4.77
C VAL A 59 -18.48 -8.00 -5.47
N ALA A 60 -17.58 -7.89 -6.46
CA ALA A 60 -17.36 -6.68 -7.23
C ALA A 60 -18.63 -6.20 -7.96
N ASP A 61 -19.38 -7.14 -8.54
CA ASP A 61 -20.62 -6.84 -9.28
C ASP A 61 -21.75 -6.33 -8.36
N ASN A 62 -21.80 -6.83 -7.12
CA ASN A 62 -22.82 -6.45 -6.15
C ASN A 62 -22.44 -5.17 -5.36
N TYR A 63 -21.15 -4.90 -5.19
CA TYR A 63 -20.63 -3.88 -4.30
C TYR A 63 -19.53 -3.02 -4.95
N ALA A 64 -19.84 -2.42 -6.10
CA ALA A 64 -18.90 -1.62 -6.89
C ALA A 64 -18.20 -0.49 -6.10
N LEU A 65 -18.90 0.15 -5.16
CA LEU A 65 -18.31 1.19 -4.28
C LEU A 65 -17.21 0.61 -3.39
N LEU A 66 -17.47 -0.52 -2.72
CA LEU A 66 -16.49 -1.19 -1.85
C LEU A 66 -15.26 -1.65 -2.62
N GLY A 67 -15.45 -2.19 -3.84
CA GLY A 67 -14.34 -2.52 -4.73
C GLY A 67 -13.50 -1.30 -5.10
N THR A 68 -14.15 -0.18 -5.43
CA THR A 68 -13.45 1.09 -5.75
C THR A 68 -12.65 1.61 -4.55
N VAL A 69 -13.26 1.60 -3.36
CA VAL A 69 -12.60 2.00 -2.10
C VAL A 69 -11.39 1.12 -1.83
N ALA A 70 -11.52 -0.20 -1.94
CA ALA A 70 -10.41 -1.13 -1.72
C ALA A 70 -9.25 -0.87 -2.68
N ILE A 71 -9.53 -0.68 -3.97
CA ILE A 71 -8.50 -0.40 -4.98
C ILE A 71 -7.79 0.92 -4.69
N CYS A 72 -8.52 2.01 -4.43
CA CYS A 72 -7.90 3.31 -4.16
C CYS A 72 -7.10 3.29 -2.85
N ALA A 73 -7.66 2.74 -1.77
CA ALA A 73 -6.95 2.58 -0.49
C ALA A 73 -5.64 1.82 -0.66
N HIS A 74 -5.68 0.70 -1.40
CA HIS A 74 -4.49 -0.08 -1.69
C HIS A 74 -3.49 0.69 -2.56
N LEU A 75 -3.94 1.38 -3.61
CA LEU A 75 -3.07 2.15 -4.50
C LEU A 75 -2.29 3.24 -3.76
N PHE A 76 -2.96 4.06 -2.94
CA PHE A 76 -2.30 5.12 -2.18
C PHE A 76 -1.33 4.56 -1.15
N THR A 77 -1.72 3.49 -0.47
CA THR A 77 -0.85 2.81 0.49
C THR A 77 0.36 2.22 -0.21
N ALA A 78 0.18 1.52 -1.34
CA ALA A 78 1.23 0.94 -2.14
C ALA A 78 2.23 1.98 -2.63
N LEU A 79 1.76 3.09 -3.22
CA LEU A 79 2.64 4.16 -3.70
C LEU A 79 3.50 4.71 -2.57
N LEU A 80 2.88 5.02 -1.42
CA LEU A 80 3.63 5.55 -0.30
C LEU A 80 4.64 4.54 0.23
N HIS A 81 4.25 3.29 0.46
CA HIS A 81 5.18 2.26 0.94
C HIS A 81 6.34 2.04 -0.05
N LEU A 82 6.05 1.95 -1.35
CA LEU A 82 7.10 1.78 -2.37
C LEU A 82 8.07 2.97 -2.40
N PHE A 83 7.59 4.20 -2.36
CA PHE A 83 8.47 5.38 -2.35
C PHE A 83 9.36 5.42 -1.11
N TRP A 84 8.77 5.24 0.06
CA TRP A 84 9.49 5.37 1.32
C TRP A 84 10.46 4.20 1.54
N ASN A 85 10.05 2.97 1.21
CA ASN A 85 10.93 1.81 1.26
C ASN A 85 12.05 1.89 0.21
N GLY A 86 11.77 2.43 -0.98
CA GLY A 86 12.77 2.66 -2.02
C GLY A 86 13.81 3.70 -1.59
N PHE A 87 13.38 4.80 -0.97
CA PHE A 87 14.30 5.80 -0.41
C PHE A 87 15.16 5.22 0.70
N MET A 88 14.55 4.46 1.62
CA MET A 88 15.27 3.80 2.71
C MET A 88 16.32 2.81 2.19
N LEU A 89 15.95 1.96 1.23
CA LEU A 89 16.88 1.01 0.61
C LEU A 89 18.04 1.74 -0.09
N THR A 90 17.72 2.78 -0.87
CA THR A 90 18.74 3.59 -1.56
C THR A 90 19.69 4.24 -0.56
N ASP A 91 19.19 4.71 0.58
CA ASP A 91 19.99 5.33 1.61
C ASP A 91 20.95 4.32 2.28
N VAL A 92 20.47 3.13 2.61
CA VAL A 92 21.28 2.05 3.20
C VAL A 92 22.38 1.60 2.24
N VAL A 93 22.06 1.42 0.95
CA VAL A 93 23.04 1.02 -0.07
C VAL A 93 24.11 2.10 -0.28
N ASN A 94 23.75 3.38 -0.21
CA ASN A 94 24.71 4.47 -0.42
C ASN A 94 25.56 4.79 0.81
N LYS A 95 25.06 4.52 2.02
CA LYS A 95 25.72 4.86 3.29
C LYS A 95 26.36 3.68 4.00
N ASP A 96 26.30 2.48 3.42
CA ASP A 96 26.83 1.23 3.98
C ASP A 96 26.41 0.97 5.43
N GLY A 97 25.16 1.30 5.79
CA GLY A 97 24.69 1.06 7.14
C GLY A 97 23.27 1.53 7.44
N LEU A 98 22.69 0.89 8.45
CA LEU A 98 21.43 1.29 9.08
C LEU A 98 21.74 2.32 10.18
N GLY A 99 21.66 3.61 9.84
CA GLY A 99 21.92 4.69 10.77
C GLY A 99 20.69 5.04 11.64
N PRO A 100 20.86 5.54 12.88
CA PRO A 100 19.75 5.99 13.74
C PRO A 100 18.92 7.14 13.14
N ALA A 101 19.42 7.79 12.08
CA ALA A 101 18.73 8.83 11.33
C ALA A 101 17.70 8.31 10.31
N GLN A 102 17.53 6.99 10.15
CA GLN A 102 16.60 6.38 9.18
C GLN A 102 15.14 6.40 9.68
N GLY A 103 14.65 7.59 10.02
CA GLY A 103 13.26 7.88 10.42
C GLY A 103 12.19 7.52 9.38
N TYR A 104 12.59 6.95 8.24
CA TYR A 104 11.71 6.41 7.21
C TYR A 104 10.77 5.35 7.81
N SER A 105 11.25 4.42 8.63
CA SER A 105 10.39 3.37 9.22
C SER A 105 9.29 3.95 10.11
N GLY A 106 9.61 5.01 10.87
CA GLY A 106 8.63 5.77 11.64
C GLY A 106 7.63 6.50 10.75
N LEU A 107 8.10 7.15 9.68
CA LEU A 107 7.24 7.87 8.74
C LEU A 107 6.36 6.91 7.90
N ILE A 108 6.86 5.72 7.57
CA ILE A 108 6.10 4.64 6.92
C ILE A 108 4.98 4.18 7.85
N LEU A 109 5.25 3.95 9.13
CA LEU A 109 4.23 3.56 10.10
C LEU A 109 3.26 4.70 10.44
N TRP A 110 3.70 5.95 10.41
CA TRP A 110 2.87 7.08 10.82
C TRP A 110 2.02 7.65 9.68
N ILE A 111 2.61 7.82 8.49
CA ILE A 111 1.94 8.38 7.30
C ILE A 111 1.38 7.26 6.42
N GLY A 112 2.12 6.15 6.26
CA GLY A 112 1.74 5.00 5.42
C GLY A 112 0.77 4.02 6.05
N SER A 113 0.22 4.36 7.21
CA SER A 113 -0.84 3.60 7.86
C SER A 113 -2.21 4.18 7.53
N ILE A 114 -3.02 4.46 8.56
CA ILE A 114 -4.43 4.84 8.47
C ILE A 114 -4.62 6.10 7.61
N LYS A 115 -3.65 7.03 7.62
CA LYS A 115 -3.76 8.30 6.87
C LYS A 115 -3.77 8.09 5.36
N ALA A 116 -2.88 7.24 4.82
CA ALA A 116 -2.86 6.90 3.40
C ALA A 116 -4.15 6.18 2.97
N MET A 117 -4.67 5.29 3.84
CA MET A 117 -5.94 4.61 3.62
C MET A 117 -7.13 5.59 3.58
N LEU A 118 -7.16 6.57 4.50
CA LEU A 118 -8.19 7.62 4.52
C LEU A 118 -8.17 8.48 3.26
N LEU A 119 -6.98 8.83 2.75
CA LEU A 119 -6.85 9.54 1.49
C LEU A 119 -7.44 8.73 0.33
N GLY A 120 -7.14 7.43 0.27
CA GLY A 120 -7.72 6.52 -0.73
C GLY A 120 -9.24 6.41 -0.63
N LEU A 121 -9.79 6.41 0.59
CA LEU A 121 -11.25 6.42 0.83
C LEU A 121 -11.91 7.70 0.29
N VAL A 122 -11.33 8.86 0.57
CA VAL A 122 -11.86 10.15 0.07
C VAL A 122 -11.83 10.17 -1.46
N VAL A 123 -10.71 9.79 -2.07
CA VAL A 123 -10.57 9.77 -3.53
C VAL A 123 -11.54 8.77 -4.17
N ALA A 124 -11.70 7.58 -3.59
CA ALA A 124 -12.67 6.59 -4.09
C ALA A 124 -14.10 7.11 -4.04
N THR A 125 -14.47 7.78 -2.95
CA THR A 125 -15.80 8.38 -2.79
C THR A 125 -16.05 9.44 -3.85
N CYS A 126 -15.06 10.32 -4.11
CA CYS A 126 -15.12 11.29 -5.20
C CYS A 126 -15.25 10.61 -6.57
N LEU A 127 -14.42 9.61 -6.88
CA LEU A 127 -14.45 8.90 -8.16
C LEU A 127 -15.76 8.14 -8.39
N HIS A 128 -16.42 7.68 -7.33
CA HIS A 128 -17.71 7.01 -7.45
C HIS A 128 -18.85 8.01 -7.67
N TYR A 129 -18.95 9.07 -6.85
CA TYR A 129 -20.11 9.96 -6.85
C TYR A 129 -20.03 11.10 -7.87
N VAL A 130 -18.84 11.64 -8.16
CA VAL A 130 -18.69 12.77 -9.10
C VAL A 130 -19.22 12.44 -10.50
N PRO A 131 -18.89 11.28 -11.12
CA PRO A 131 -19.43 10.92 -12.43
C PRO A 131 -20.95 10.72 -12.42
N LEU A 132 -21.50 10.15 -11.33
CA LEU A 132 -22.95 9.97 -11.17
C LEU A 132 -23.67 11.32 -11.13
N ILE A 133 -23.11 12.29 -10.41
CA ILE A 133 -23.65 13.66 -10.33
C ILE A 133 -23.58 14.33 -11.70
N PHE A 134 -22.43 14.27 -12.38
CA PHE A 134 -22.27 14.83 -13.72
C PHE A 134 -23.28 14.25 -14.72
N ARG A 135 -23.45 12.92 -14.74
CA ARG A 135 -24.42 12.26 -15.61
C ARG A 135 -25.86 12.70 -15.31
N LYS A 136 -26.18 12.96 -14.05
CA LYS A 136 -27.51 13.47 -13.65
C LYS A 136 -27.73 14.92 -14.08
N LEU A 137 -26.66 15.71 -14.15
CA LEU A 137 -26.70 17.12 -14.57
C LEU A 137 -26.70 17.31 -16.08
N THR A 138 -26.05 16.43 -16.85
CA THR A 138 -25.98 16.50 -18.33
C THR A 138 -27.17 15.87 -19.05
N VAL A 139 -28.02 15.11 -18.35
CA VAL A 139 -29.28 14.53 -18.88
C VAL A 139 -30.48 15.47 -18.63
N ARG A 140 -30.23 16.72 -18.21
CA ARG A 140 -31.20 17.83 -18.30
C ARG A 140 -30.98 18.61 -19.58
#